data_AF-A0A7K1GWX3-F1
#
_entry.id   AF-A0A7K1GWX3-F1
#
_cell.length_a   1.000
_cell.length_b   1.000
_cell.length_c   1.000
_cell.angle_alpha   90.00
_cell.angle_beta   90.00
_cell.angle_gamma   90.00
#
_symmetry.space_group_name_H-M   'P 1'
#
loop_
_entity.id
_entity.type
_entity.pdbx_description
1 polymer ?
#
loop_
_entity_poly.entity_id
_entity_poly.type
_entity_poly.pdbx_seq_one_letter_code
_entity_poly.pdbx_strand_id
1 'polypeptide(L)'
;MDDLGAQLRQARIEAGVTLASIAARTCYSASHLSNVEAGRRTATPDIVLAYARALGDADVRRRNLLAAATIGPIAANELIRNGFTAALAGHRDSADRWRDRVGQYGRDYMEVGAESLQTRLASDLVIMQQQLDSPTMWATAARALTTYGKTTKDPTEAIGWYDTARIAADRSDDLAVRVWVRGRAAIALAYEGAALPVAQRYADEAIALSDRPSLGRLQALMARAHVAAGRGDTAAAIAADQDAQRVFDQTASPDNEISDAAVPAWRMATFRSMLYARLGIVRPGEQAQADADRLRPPSLTRFATHIELHRALMMAKAGDRTAGLAYARQAWTALPADRRSQTLGLVLREVERAARQRR
;
A
#
# COMPACT_ATOMS: atom_id res chain seq x y z
N MET A 1 -4.86 32.33 -5.69
CA MET A 1 -3.87 33.17 -4.98
C MET A 1 -3.74 32.60 -3.59
N ASP A 2 -2.51 32.33 -3.17
CA ASP A 2 -2.18 31.49 -2.01
C ASP A 2 -2.52 32.22 -0.70
N ASP A 3 -3.59 31.79 -0.02
CA ASP A 3 -4.13 32.39 1.22
C ASP A 3 -3.32 32.02 2.49
N LEU A 4 -2.15 31.42 2.30
CA LEU A 4 -1.33 30.86 3.37
C LEU A 4 -0.82 31.92 4.35
N GLY A 5 -0.59 33.15 3.89
CA GLY A 5 -0.20 34.28 4.74
C GLY A 5 -1.27 34.65 5.78
N ALA A 6 -2.53 34.76 5.34
CA ALA A 6 -3.64 35.07 6.22
C ALA A 6 -3.88 33.95 7.25
N GLN A 7 -3.70 32.70 6.83
CA GLN A 7 -3.79 31.54 7.71
C GLN A 7 -2.72 31.52 8.82
N LEU A 8 -1.47 31.86 8.50
CA LEU A 8 -0.40 32.00 9.51
C LEU A 8 -0.72 33.09 10.54
N ARG A 9 -1.29 34.21 10.07
CA ARG A 9 -1.74 35.30 10.94
C ARG A 9 -2.85 34.84 11.88
N GLN A 10 -3.83 34.11 11.36
CA GLN A 10 -4.95 33.60 12.14
C GLN A 10 -4.47 32.62 13.22
N ALA A 11 -3.63 31.64 12.86
CA ALA A 11 -3.07 30.66 13.79
C ALA A 11 -2.28 31.31 14.94
N ARG A 12 -1.53 32.36 14.62
CA ARG A 12 -0.77 33.11 15.60
C ARG A 12 -1.68 33.86 16.58
N ILE A 13 -2.76 34.47 16.08
CA ILE A 13 -3.76 35.17 16.91
C ILE A 13 -4.49 34.18 17.82
N GLU A 14 -4.91 33.03 17.31
CA GLU A 14 -5.59 31.98 18.07
C GLU A 14 -4.70 31.39 19.18
N ALA A 15 -3.41 31.24 18.91
CA ALA A 15 -2.44 30.80 19.91
C ALA A 15 -2.08 31.89 20.95
N GLY A 16 -2.63 33.11 20.82
CA GLY A 16 -2.32 34.24 21.70
C GLY A 16 -0.88 34.74 21.59
N VAL A 17 -0.18 34.44 20.48
CA VAL A 17 1.23 34.77 20.29
C VAL A 17 1.39 36.06 19.48
N THR A 18 2.27 36.95 19.90
CA THR A 18 2.54 38.19 19.15
C THR A 18 3.46 37.93 17.95
N LEU A 19 3.37 38.75 16.91
CA LEU A 19 4.28 38.65 15.75
C LEU A 19 5.75 38.85 16.18
N ALA A 20 5.98 39.73 17.16
CA ALA A 20 7.29 39.93 17.78
C ALA A 20 7.81 38.66 18.48
N SER A 21 6.93 37.90 19.14
CA SER A 21 7.29 36.63 19.78
C SER A 21 7.67 35.55 18.75
N ILE A 22 6.98 35.49 17.60
CA ILE A 22 7.40 34.61 16.50
C ILE A 22 8.75 35.04 15.92
N ALA A 23 8.96 36.33 15.69
CA ALA A 23 10.24 36.85 15.19
C ALA A 23 11.39 36.53 16.15
N ALA A 24 11.18 36.66 17.47
CA ALA A 24 12.19 36.34 18.48
C ALA A 24 12.54 34.84 18.55
N ARG A 25 11.65 33.96 18.09
CA ARG A 25 11.80 32.50 18.12
C ARG A 25 12.22 31.90 16.78
N THR A 26 12.46 32.74 15.78
CA THR A 26 12.81 32.33 14.41
C THR A 26 13.97 33.16 13.89
N CYS A 27 14.51 32.81 12.72
CA CYS A 27 15.54 33.61 12.05
C CYS A 27 14.97 34.76 11.20
N TYR A 28 13.66 35.01 11.26
CA TYR A 28 12.98 36.00 10.43
C TYR A 28 12.62 37.26 11.20
N SER A 29 12.79 38.42 10.55
CA SER A 29 12.39 39.71 11.15
C SER A 29 10.87 39.87 11.20
N ALA A 30 10.36 40.59 12.20
CA ALA A 30 8.92 40.87 12.33
C ALA A 30 8.35 41.58 11.09
N SER A 31 9.15 42.44 10.44
CA SER A 31 8.77 43.11 9.18
C SER A 31 8.63 42.13 8.01
N HIS A 32 9.55 41.17 7.88
CA HIS A 32 9.45 40.12 6.87
C HIS A 32 8.22 39.24 7.09
N LEU A 33 8.01 38.80 8.33
CA LEU A 33 6.85 38.00 8.70
C LEU A 33 5.51 38.73 8.53
N SER A 34 5.46 40.03 8.82
CA SER A 34 4.27 40.87 8.58
C SER A 34 3.92 40.96 7.10
N ASN A 35 4.92 41.09 6.23
CA ASN A 35 4.69 41.11 4.78
C ASN A 35 4.20 39.77 4.25
N VAL A 36 4.62 38.66 4.86
CA VAL A 36 4.08 37.33 4.55
C VAL A 36 2.65 37.19 5.03
N GLU A 37 2.35 37.56 6.28
CA GLU A 37 1.00 37.52 6.84
C GLU A 37 -0.02 38.38 6.08
N ALA A 38 0.44 39.48 5.49
CA ALA A 38 -0.38 40.37 4.68
C ALA A 38 -0.46 39.96 3.19
N GLY A 39 0.11 38.81 2.80
CA GLY A 39 0.12 38.33 1.42
C GLY A 39 1.00 39.13 0.45
N ARG A 40 1.80 40.08 0.95
CA ARG A 40 2.75 40.88 0.15
C ARG A 40 4.02 40.13 -0.21
N ARG A 41 4.31 39.03 0.50
CA ARG A 41 5.40 38.09 0.21
C ARG A 41 4.87 36.66 0.32
N THR A 42 5.36 35.78 -0.54
CA THR A 42 4.99 34.36 -0.54
C THR A 42 5.39 33.70 0.78
N ALA A 43 4.47 32.96 1.39
CA ALA A 43 4.76 32.11 2.53
C ALA A 43 5.56 30.88 2.04
N THR A 44 6.89 30.95 2.15
CA THR A 44 7.76 29.82 1.78
C THR A 44 7.67 28.70 2.82
N PRO A 45 7.99 27.45 2.45
CA PRO A 45 7.97 26.32 3.37
C PRO A 45 8.77 26.56 4.66
N ASP A 46 9.95 27.19 4.56
CA ASP A 46 10.78 27.50 5.73
C ASP A 46 10.10 28.46 6.72
N ILE A 47 9.31 29.42 6.21
CA ILE A 47 8.56 30.37 7.04
C ILE A 47 7.41 29.65 7.74
N VAL A 48 6.70 28.78 7.03
CA VAL A 48 5.63 27.96 7.60
C VAL A 48 6.19 27.06 8.72
N LEU A 49 7.34 26.43 8.48
CA LEU A 49 8.06 25.61 9.46
C LEU A 49 8.52 26.41 10.68
N ALA A 50 8.98 27.64 10.47
CA ALA A 50 9.40 28.54 11.53
C ALA A 50 8.22 28.92 12.43
N TYR A 51 7.05 29.26 11.86
CA TYR A 51 5.81 29.47 12.61
C TYR A 51 5.40 28.24 13.41
N ALA A 52 5.47 27.06 12.79
CA ALA A 52 5.12 25.81 13.45
C ALA A 52 5.97 25.50 14.68
N ARG A 53 7.29 25.73 14.58
CA ARG A 53 8.22 25.57 15.71
C ARG A 53 7.94 26.62 16.79
N ALA A 54 7.68 27.86 16.38
CA ALA A 54 7.42 28.97 17.27
C ALA A 54 6.02 28.92 17.92
N LEU A 55 5.04 28.20 17.38
CA LEU A 55 3.70 28.10 17.97
C LEU A 55 3.54 26.89 18.92
N GLY A 56 4.53 26.00 19.03
CA GLY A 56 4.60 24.92 20.02
C GLY A 56 3.49 23.85 19.99
N ASP A 57 3.86 22.63 19.62
CA ASP A 57 3.47 21.38 20.30
C ASP A 57 4.61 20.39 19.99
N ALA A 58 5.56 20.33 20.91
CA ALA A 58 6.95 19.99 20.63
C ALA A 58 7.19 18.51 20.28
N ASP A 59 6.19 17.65 20.47
CA ASP A 59 6.34 16.20 20.31
C ASP A 59 5.70 15.65 19.02
N VAL A 60 4.52 16.16 18.64
CA VAL A 60 3.84 15.78 17.39
C VAL A 60 4.55 16.40 16.18
N ARG A 61 5.06 17.64 16.31
CA ARG A 61 5.66 18.40 15.19
C ARG A 61 7.06 17.90 14.80
N ARG A 62 7.82 17.30 15.72
CA ARG A 62 9.14 16.68 15.43
C ARG A 62 8.98 15.39 14.60
N ARG A 63 7.95 14.59 14.88
CA ARG A 63 7.66 13.33 14.15
C ARG A 63 7.23 13.58 12.70
N ASN A 64 6.42 14.62 12.47
CA ASN A 64 5.96 15.00 11.12
C ASN A 64 7.11 15.47 10.21
N LEU A 65 8.11 16.16 10.78
CA LEU A 65 9.28 16.64 10.04
C LEU A 65 10.26 15.51 9.69
N LEU A 66 10.37 14.49 10.54
CA LEU A 66 11.18 13.31 10.26
C LEU A 66 10.51 12.39 9.22
N ALA A 67 9.18 12.27 9.24
CA ALA A 67 8.41 11.52 8.23
C ALA A 67 8.40 12.20 6.85
N ALA A 68 8.47 13.54 6.79
CA ALA A 68 8.55 14.28 5.53
C ALA A 68 9.95 14.22 4.89
N ALA A 69 11.02 13.94 5.65
CA ALA A 69 12.39 13.92 5.16
C ALA A 69 12.75 12.67 4.31
N THR A 70 11.88 11.64 4.29
CA THR A 70 12.11 10.40 3.54
C THR A 70 11.40 10.37 2.18
N ILE A 71 10.57 11.36 1.87
CA ILE A 71 9.75 11.43 0.66
C ILE A 71 10.13 12.71 -0.07
N GLY A 72 10.48 12.63 -1.35
CA GLY A 72 11.14 13.71 -2.10
C GLY A 72 10.50 15.12 -1.99
N PRO A 73 11.23 16.19 -2.33
CA PRO A 73 10.92 17.57 -1.94
C PRO A 73 9.53 18.10 -2.29
N ILE A 74 8.93 17.63 -3.40
CA ILE A 74 7.58 18.05 -3.83
C ILE A 74 6.51 17.42 -2.94
N ALA A 75 6.64 16.12 -2.66
CA ALA A 75 5.75 15.42 -1.73
C ALA A 75 5.90 15.96 -0.31
N ALA A 76 7.13 16.30 0.12
CA ALA A 76 7.35 16.97 1.40
C ALA A 76 6.59 18.31 1.50
N ASN A 77 6.57 19.12 0.45
CA ASN A 77 5.85 20.41 0.44
C ASN A 77 4.33 20.26 0.53
N GLU A 78 3.75 19.29 -0.19
CA GLU A 78 2.31 19.00 -0.09
C GLU A 78 1.94 18.38 1.26
N LEU A 79 2.77 17.48 1.80
CA LEU A 79 2.60 16.90 3.14
C LEU A 79 2.61 17.99 4.23
N ILE A 80 3.56 18.92 4.13
CA ILE A 80 3.66 20.09 5.00
C ILE A 80 2.39 20.93 4.87
N ARG A 81 2.03 21.37 3.66
CA ARG A 81 0.84 22.19 3.39
C ARG A 81 -0.43 21.53 3.94
N ASN A 82 -0.67 20.26 3.63
CA ASN A 82 -1.85 19.52 4.04
C ASN A 82 -1.89 19.31 5.57
N GLY A 83 -0.74 19.04 6.19
CA GLY A 83 -0.62 18.97 7.65
C GLY A 83 -0.97 20.29 8.33
N PHE A 84 -0.56 21.43 7.77
CA PHE A 84 -0.94 22.76 8.27
C PHE A 84 -2.40 23.08 7.99
N THR A 85 -2.91 22.85 6.78
CA THR A 85 -4.32 23.08 6.45
C THR A 85 -5.24 22.27 7.37
N ALA A 86 -4.90 21.01 7.69
CA ALA A 86 -5.66 20.21 8.63
C ALA A 86 -5.61 20.75 10.06
N ALA A 87 -4.43 21.17 10.52
CA ALA A 87 -4.26 21.78 11.84
C ALA A 87 -5.02 23.11 11.97
N LEU A 88 -5.00 23.93 10.91
CA LEU A 88 -5.66 25.23 10.82
C LEU A 88 -7.18 25.12 10.66
N ALA A 89 -7.65 24.12 9.94
CA ALA A 89 -9.08 23.92 9.74
C ALA A 89 -9.77 23.51 11.04
N GLY A 90 -9.07 22.95 12.03
CA GLY A 90 -9.66 22.45 13.27
C GLY A 90 -10.69 21.32 13.08
N HIS A 91 -10.90 20.87 11.84
CA HIS A 91 -11.89 19.87 11.49
C HIS A 91 -11.29 18.48 11.70
N ARG A 92 -11.72 17.83 12.78
CA ARG A 92 -11.46 16.43 13.04
C ARG A 92 -12.43 15.59 12.22
N ASP A 93 -11.89 14.83 11.28
CA ASP A 93 -12.70 13.88 10.52
C ASP A 93 -13.21 12.78 11.46
N SER A 94 -14.48 12.39 11.29
CA SER A 94 -15.02 11.25 12.04
C SER A 94 -14.30 9.96 11.65
N ALA A 95 -14.27 8.99 12.56
CA ALA A 95 -13.72 7.67 12.27
C ALA A 95 -14.41 7.03 11.05
N ASP A 96 -15.70 7.30 10.85
CA ASP A 96 -16.49 6.82 9.70
C ASP A 96 -15.98 7.42 8.39
N ARG A 97 -15.78 8.74 8.37
CA ARG A 97 -15.23 9.43 7.19
C ARG A 97 -13.84 8.89 6.83
N TRP A 98 -13.01 8.61 7.84
CA TRP A 98 -11.71 7.98 7.62
C TRP A 98 -11.84 6.55 7.08
N ARG A 99 -12.76 5.74 7.61
CA ARG A 99 -13.01 4.39 7.10
C ARG A 99 -13.45 4.40 5.64
N ASP A 100 -14.36 5.30 5.28
CA ASP A 100 -14.83 5.46 3.90
C ASP A 100 -13.69 5.88 2.96
N ARG A 101 -12.86 6.82 3.40
CA ARG A 101 -11.70 7.28 2.63
C ARG A 101 -10.66 6.17 2.43
N VAL A 102 -10.35 5.41 3.47
CA VAL A 102 -9.44 4.24 3.37
C VAL A 102 -10.03 3.15 2.48
N GLY A 103 -11.35 2.94 2.53
CA GLY A 103 -12.06 2.05 1.61
C GLY A 103 -11.93 2.52 0.14
N GLN A 104 -12.03 3.82 -0.11
CA GLN A 104 -11.83 4.40 -1.44
C GLN A 104 -10.41 4.17 -1.96
N TYR A 105 -9.38 4.28 -1.13
CA TYR A 105 -8.01 3.98 -1.55
C TYR A 105 -7.83 2.54 -2.02
N GLY A 106 -8.54 1.58 -1.43
CA GLY A 106 -8.56 0.20 -1.91
C GLY A 106 -9.15 0.06 -3.31
N ARG A 107 -10.19 0.83 -3.64
CA ARG A 107 -10.80 0.88 -4.99
C ARG A 107 -9.88 1.58 -5.98
N ASP A 108 -9.38 2.75 -5.61
CA ASP A 108 -8.47 3.56 -6.43
C ASP A 108 -7.18 2.80 -6.78
N TYR A 109 -6.65 1.95 -5.90
CA TYR A 109 -5.47 1.12 -6.21
C TYR A 109 -5.69 0.18 -7.40
N MET A 110 -6.93 -0.23 -7.64
CA MET A 110 -7.28 -1.14 -8.72
C MET A 110 -7.32 -0.42 -10.07
N GLU A 111 -7.59 0.88 -10.07
CA GLU A 111 -7.85 1.69 -11.27
C GLU A 111 -6.73 2.69 -11.56
N VAL A 112 -6.24 3.38 -10.53
CA VAL A 112 -5.26 4.46 -10.58
C VAL A 112 -3.84 3.91 -10.37
N GLY A 113 -2.84 4.53 -11.01
CA GLY A 113 -1.44 4.20 -10.82
C GLY A 113 -0.97 4.40 -9.37
N ALA A 114 -0.04 3.55 -8.92
CA ALA A 114 0.47 3.53 -7.54
C ALA A 114 1.03 4.88 -7.06
N GLU A 115 1.68 5.64 -7.95
CA GLU A 115 2.31 6.92 -7.64
C GLU A 115 1.29 8.01 -7.24
N SER A 116 0.22 8.18 -8.02
CA SER A 116 -0.85 9.13 -7.68
C SER A 116 -1.57 8.76 -6.38
N LEU A 117 -1.70 7.46 -6.10
CA LEU A 117 -2.27 6.98 -4.85
C LEU A 117 -1.34 7.22 -3.66
N GLN A 118 -0.03 7.03 -3.84
CA GLN A 118 0.98 7.22 -2.79
C GLN A 118 0.96 8.65 -2.25
N THR A 119 0.94 9.68 -3.11
CA THR A 119 0.92 11.09 -2.67
C THR A 119 -0.33 11.42 -1.84
N ARG A 120 -1.50 10.94 -2.27
CA ARG A 120 -2.77 11.15 -1.55
C ARG A 120 -2.78 10.44 -0.20
N LEU A 121 -2.39 9.17 -0.17
CA LEU A 121 -2.27 8.40 1.07
C LEU A 121 -1.25 9.01 2.04
N ALA A 122 -0.10 9.48 1.56
CA ALA A 122 0.91 10.11 2.42
C ALA A 122 0.32 11.32 3.16
N SER A 123 -0.39 12.18 2.42
CA SER A 123 -1.01 13.40 2.98
C SER A 123 -2.01 13.05 4.06
N ASP A 124 -2.87 12.07 3.79
CA ASP A 124 -3.86 11.62 4.74
C ASP A 124 -3.27 10.93 5.97
N LEU A 125 -2.21 10.14 5.82
CA LEU A 125 -1.51 9.53 6.95
C LEU A 125 -0.92 10.58 7.89
N VAL A 126 -0.43 11.71 7.36
CA VAL A 126 0.08 12.83 8.16
C VAL A 126 -1.01 13.52 8.98
N ILE A 127 -2.25 13.53 8.49
CA ILE A 127 -3.41 14.06 9.21
C ILE A 127 -3.91 13.01 10.22
N MET A 128 -4.05 11.76 9.78
CA MET A 128 -4.57 10.65 10.57
C MET A 128 -3.72 10.37 11.81
N GLN A 129 -2.38 10.49 11.72
CA GLN A 129 -1.49 10.27 12.87
C GLN A 129 -1.78 11.19 14.06
N GLN A 130 -2.37 12.37 13.82
CA GLN A 130 -2.74 13.34 14.86
C GLN A 130 -4.06 12.96 15.56
N GLN A 131 -4.77 11.97 15.03
CA GLN A 131 -6.11 11.58 15.43
C GLN A 131 -6.17 10.11 15.93
N LEU A 132 -5.03 9.51 16.30
CA LEU A 132 -4.95 8.13 16.77
C LEU A 132 -5.26 7.99 18.28
N ASP A 133 -6.44 8.45 18.68
CA ASP A 133 -6.90 8.51 20.08
C ASP A 133 -7.80 7.34 20.49
N SER A 134 -8.25 6.53 19.53
CA SER A 134 -9.20 5.44 19.77
C SER A 134 -8.81 4.15 19.06
N PRO A 135 -9.23 2.98 19.57
CA PRO A 135 -8.99 1.69 18.91
C PRO A 135 -9.50 1.67 17.46
N THR A 136 -10.66 2.27 17.18
CA THR A 136 -11.22 2.39 15.82
C THR A 136 -10.31 3.18 14.87
N MET A 137 -9.69 4.26 15.34
CA MET A 137 -8.74 5.03 14.54
C MET A 137 -7.45 4.25 14.28
N TRP A 138 -6.95 3.50 15.26
CA TRP A 138 -5.83 2.57 15.07
C TRP A 138 -6.14 1.49 14.02
N ALA A 139 -7.35 0.93 14.03
CA ALA A 139 -7.79 -0.04 13.03
C ALA A 139 -7.80 0.55 11.61
N THR A 140 -8.33 1.76 11.47
CA THR A 140 -8.37 2.48 10.17
C THR A 140 -6.97 2.83 9.68
N ALA A 141 -6.10 3.30 10.57
CA ALA A 141 -4.70 3.59 10.26
C ALA A 141 -3.92 2.35 9.83
N ALA A 142 -4.14 1.21 10.49
CA ALA A 142 -3.50 -0.04 10.12
C ALA A 142 -3.82 -0.45 8.68
N ARG A 143 -5.08 -0.26 8.24
CA ARG A 143 -5.50 -0.50 6.85
C ARG A 143 -4.86 0.50 5.88
N ALA A 144 -4.83 1.79 6.23
CA ALA A 144 -4.21 2.82 5.40
C ALA A 144 -2.70 2.58 5.19
N LEU A 145 -1.98 2.27 6.27
CA LEU A 145 -0.55 1.94 6.24
C LEU A 145 -0.26 0.70 5.39
N THR A 146 -1.13 -0.32 5.48
CA THR A 146 -1.02 -1.53 4.64
C THR A 146 -1.17 -1.17 3.16
N THR A 147 -2.15 -0.33 2.79
CA THR A 147 -2.32 0.13 1.40
C THR A 147 -1.14 0.98 0.95
N TYR A 148 -0.61 1.86 1.81
CA TYR A 148 0.56 2.68 1.49
C TYR A 148 1.80 1.84 1.18
N GLY A 149 2.08 0.81 1.99
CA GLY A 149 3.19 -0.11 1.77
C GLY A 149 3.14 -0.83 0.42
N LYS A 150 1.98 -0.94 -0.22
CA LYS A 150 1.83 -1.51 -1.57
C LYS A 150 2.09 -0.54 -2.71
N THR A 151 2.15 0.76 -2.40
CA THR A 151 2.39 1.80 -3.41
C THR A 151 3.87 2.11 -3.58
N THR A 152 4.72 1.75 -2.61
CA THR A 152 6.17 1.90 -2.74
C THR A 152 6.76 0.92 -3.74
N LYS A 153 7.87 1.34 -4.37
CA LYS A 153 8.67 0.55 -5.31
C LYS A 153 9.87 -0.13 -4.63
N ASP A 154 10.10 0.09 -3.33
CA ASP A 154 11.18 -0.54 -2.56
C ASP A 154 10.60 -1.61 -1.61
N PRO A 155 10.94 -2.90 -1.79
CA PRO A 155 10.50 -3.96 -0.89
C PRO A 155 10.88 -3.74 0.59
N THR A 156 12.02 -3.10 0.87
CA THR A 156 12.47 -2.82 2.24
C THR A 156 11.58 -1.78 2.90
N GLU A 157 11.25 -0.72 2.15
CA GLU A 157 10.32 0.31 2.59
C GLU A 157 8.92 -0.29 2.82
N ALA A 158 8.45 -1.14 1.90
CA ALA A 158 7.17 -1.83 2.02
C ALA A 158 7.07 -2.63 3.32
N ILE A 159 8.13 -3.37 3.66
CA ILE A 159 8.21 -4.15 4.91
C ILE A 159 8.10 -3.23 6.14
N GLY A 160 8.79 -2.10 6.16
CA GLY A 160 8.70 -1.12 7.25
C GLY A 160 7.28 -0.58 7.44
N TRP A 161 6.57 -0.31 6.34
CA TRP A 161 5.16 0.09 6.39
C TRP A 161 4.25 -1.04 6.89
N TYR A 162 4.48 -2.29 6.49
CA TYR A 162 3.73 -3.44 6.99
C TYR A 162 3.97 -3.70 8.48
N ASP A 163 5.20 -3.52 8.98
CA ASP A 163 5.49 -3.66 10.42
C ASP A 163 4.79 -2.55 11.22
N THR A 164 4.77 -1.32 10.69
CA THR A 164 4.03 -0.20 11.29
C THR A 164 2.52 -0.47 11.30
N ALA A 165 1.97 -0.97 10.18
CA ALA A 165 0.57 -1.37 10.08
C ALA A 165 0.21 -2.47 11.07
N ARG A 166 1.09 -3.46 11.26
CA ARG A 166 0.92 -4.55 12.23
C ARG A 166 0.84 -4.01 13.66
N ILE A 167 1.73 -3.09 14.04
CA ILE A 167 1.70 -2.43 15.37
C ILE A 167 0.40 -1.64 15.54
N ALA A 168 -0.03 -0.89 14.53
CA ALA A 168 -1.30 -0.17 14.56
C ALA A 168 -2.50 -1.11 14.72
N ALA A 169 -2.50 -2.25 14.02
CA ALA A 169 -3.54 -3.27 14.17
C ALA A 169 -3.56 -3.89 15.58
N ASP A 170 -2.39 -4.14 16.17
CA ASP A 170 -2.33 -4.66 17.54
C ASP A 170 -2.85 -3.63 18.56
N ARG A 171 -2.64 -2.33 18.33
CA ARG A 171 -3.22 -1.23 19.15
C ARG A 171 -4.72 -1.05 18.99
N SER A 172 -5.32 -1.52 17.90
CA SER A 172 -6.77 -1.42 17.71
C SER A 172 -7.56 -2.44 18.51
N ASP A 173 -6.87 -3.46 19.06
CA ASP A 173 -7.46 -4.64 19.71
C ASP A 173 -8.57 -5.35 18.90
N ASP A 174 -8.60 -5.10 17.58
CA ASP A 174 -9.57 -5.67 16.66
C ASP A 174 -8.93 -6.90 16.01
N LEU A 175 -9.34 -8.08 16.46
CA LEU A 175 -8.81 -9.35 15.95
C LEU A 175 -8.99 -9.49 14.43
N ALA A 176 -10.08 -9.01 13.85
CA ALA A 176 -10.31 -9.10 12.40
C ALA A 176 -9.31 -8.22 11.64
N VAL A 177 -9.02 -7.02 12.14
CA VAL A 177 -8.01 -6.12 11.55
C VAL A 177 -6.59 -6.69 11.72
N ARG A 178 -6.27 -7.26 12.88
CA ARG A 178 -4.97 -7.89 13.16
C ARG A 178 -4.67 -9.04 12.21
N VAL A 179 -5.64 -9.91 11.95
CA VAL A 179 -5.52 -11.01 10.98
C VAL A 179 -5.47 -10.47 9.55
N TRP A 180 -6.31 -9.49 9.21
CA TRP A 180 -6.36 -8.89 7.87
C TRP A 180 -5.03 -8.24 7.49
N VAL A 181 -4.45 -7.38 8.35
CA VAL A 181 -3.20 -6.66 8.05
C VAL A 181 -2.06 -7.64 7.76
N ARG A 182 -1.90 -8.66 8.60
CA ARG A 182 -0.86 -9.68 8.43
C ARG A 182 -1.08 -10.52 7.19
N GLY A 183 -2.30 -10.99 6.94
CA GLY A 183 -2.65 -11.73 5.72
C GLY A 183 -2.39 -10.93 4.44
N ARG A 184 -2.73 -9.63 4.45
CA ARG A 184 -2.48 -8.70 3.32
C ARG A 184 -0.99 -8.47 3.07
N ALA A 185 -0.22 -8.19 4.12
CA ALA A 185 1.22 -8.02 4.01
C ALA A 185 1.89 -9.32 3.50
N ALA A 186 1.47 -10.47 4.02
CA ALA A 186 1.97 -11.77 3.62
C ALA A 186 1.77 -12.03 2.12
N ILE A 187 0.54 -11.88 1.61
CA ILE A 187 0.26 -12.17 0.20
C ILE A 187 0.94 -11.17 -0.74
N ALA A 188 1.03 -9.89 -0.36
CA ALA A 188 1.73 -8.88 -1.17
C ALA A 188 3.20 -9.28 -1.40
N LEU A 189 3.90 -9.69 -0.34
CA LEU A 189 5.31 -10.09 -0.41
C LEU A 189 5.52 -11.47 -1.05
N ALA A 190 4.65 -12.44 -0.74
CA ALA A 190 4.80 -13.81 -1.24
C ALA A 190 4.48 -13.92 -2.75
N TYR A 191 3.45 -13.21 -3.21
CA TYR A 191 3.04 -13.22 -4.61
C TYR A 191 4.18 -12.72 -5.51
N GLU A 192 4.85 -11.65 -5.10
CA GLU A 192 6.01 -11.05 -5.78
C GLU A 192 7.30 -11.88 -5.71
N GLY A 193 7.41 -12.83 -4.78
CA GLY A 193 8.63 -13.61 -4.58
C GLY A 193 9.82 -12.81 -4.02
N ALA A 194 9.61 -11.57 -3.58
CA ALA A 194 10.70 -10.64 -3.22
C ALA A 194 11.19 -10.80 -1.77
N ALA A 195 10.34 -11.25 -0.84
CA ALA A 195 10.68 -11.35 0.59
C ALA A 195 10.03 -12.57 1.27
N LEU A 196 10.23 -13.77 0.71
CA LEU A 196 9.55 -15.00 1.16
C LEU A 196 9.69 -15.30 2.67
N PRO A 197 10.86 -15.10 3.34
CA PRO A 197 10.95 -15.33 4.79
C PRO A 197 10.06 -14.38 5.61
N VAL A 198 9.97 -13.12 5.21
CA VAL A 198 9.12 -12.12 5.89
C VAL A 198 7.64 -12.39 5.60
N ALA A 199 7.31 -12.77 4.36
CA ALA A 199 5.96 -13.18 4.00
C ALA A 199 5.47 -14.39 4.82
N GLN A 200 6.35 -15.39 5.02
CA GLN A 200 6.08 -16.54 5.87
C GLN A 200 5.77 -16.12 7.31
N ARG A 201 6.59 -15.22 7.89
CA ARG A 201 6.37 -14.70 9.25
C ARG A 201 4.96 -14.10 9.39
N TYR A 202 4.58 -13.19 8.49
CA TYR A 202 3.25 -12.59 8.53
C TYR A 202 2.12 -13.61 8.34
N ALA A 203 2.29 -14.59 7.45
CA ALA A 203 1.30 -15.64 7.24
C ALA A 203 1.10 -16.49 8.51
N ASP A 204 2.20 -16.89 9.15
CA ASP A 204 2.18 -17.69 10.38
C ASP A 204 1.56 -16.93 11.54
N GLU A 205 1.91 -15.65 11.72
CA GLU A 205 1.27 -14.78 12.72
C GLU A 205 -0.26 -14.67 12.47
N ALA A 206 -0.69 -14.43 11.22
CA ALA A 206 -2.11 -14.31 10.91
C ALA A 206 -2.90 -15.59 11.19
N ILE A 207 -2.32 -16.74 10.84
CA ILE A 207 -2.96 -18.06 11.02
C ILE A 207 -3.00 -18.44 12.50
N ALA A 208 -1.98 -18.09 13.29
CA ALA A 208 -1.94 -18.32 14.73
C ALA A 208 -2.92 -17.45 15.52
N LEU A 209 -3.31 -16.28 15.01
CA LEU A 209 -4.23 -15.36 15.69
C LEU A 209 -5.68 -15.85 15.73
N SER A 210 -6.15 -16.56 14.69
CA SER A 210 -7.55 -16.98 14.61
C SER A 210 -7.76 -18.07 13.56
N ASP A 211 -8.49 -19.12 13.95
CA ASP A 211 -8.98 -20.16 13.04
C ASP A 211 -10.28 -19.80 12.32
N ARG A 212 -10.97 -18.73 12.74
CA ARG A 212 -12.19 -18.27 12.06
C ARG A 212 -11.91 -17.94 10.59
N PRO A 213 -12.69 -18.48 9.64
CA PRO A 213 -12.65 -18.09 8.25
C PRO A 213 -12.77 -16.57 8.10
N SER A 214 -11.82 -15.97 7.41
CA SER A 214 -11.82 -14.54 7.10
C SER A 214 -10.96 -14.25 5.87
N LEU A 215 -11.18 -13.11 5.22
CA LEU A 215 -10.32 -12.66 4.12
C LEU A 215 -8.86 -12.52 4.54
N GLY A 216 -8.58 -12.18 5.80
CA GLY A 216 -7.21 -12.14 6.32
C GLY A 216 -6.56 -13.52 6.36
N ARG A 217 -7.27 -14.52 6.90
CA ARG A 217 -6.80 -15.91 6.95
C ARG A 217 -6.63 -16.52 5.55
N LEU A 218 -7.59 -16.29 4.65
CA LEU A 218 -7.50 -16.70 3.25
C LEU A 218 -6.19 -16.23 2.61
N GLN A 219 -5.86 -14.96 2.79
CA GLN A 219 -4.67 -14.36 2.19
C GLN A 219 -3.37 -14.85 2.84
N ALA A 220 -3.38 -15.12 4.14
CA ALA A 220 -2.26 -15.77 4.82
C ALA A 220 -2.01 -17.20 4.30
N LEU A 221 -3.07 -17.99 4.06
CA LEU A 221 -2.95 -19.33 3.49
C LEU A 221 -2.45 -19.30 2.05
N MET A 222 -2.95 -18.39 1.21
CA MET A 222 -2.41 -18.18 -0.13
C MET A 222 -0.94 -17.74 -0.08
N ALA A 223 -0.56 -16.87 0.84
CA ALA A 223 0.84 -16.47 1.02
C ALA A 223 1.72 -17.68 1.38
N ARG A 224 1.27 -18.55 2.29
CA ARG A 224 1.95 -19.80 2.64
C ARG A 224 2.11 -20.72 1.42
N ALA A 225 1.09 -20.84 0.58
CA ALA A 225 1.18 -21.59 -0.68
C ALA A 225 2.26 -21.02 -1.62
N HIS A 226 2.30 -19.69 -1.80
CA HIS A 226 3.31 -19.04 -2.62
C HIS A 226 4.73 -19.12 -2.04
N VAL A 227 4.88 -19.08 -0.71
CA VAL A 227 6.18 -19.30 -0.05
C VAL A 227 6.68 -20.72 -0.29
N ALA A 228 5.82 -21.73 -0.10
CA ALA A 228 6.17 -23.13 -0.37
C ALA A 228 6.57 -23.34 -1.84
N ALA A 229 5.80 -22.78 -2.77
CA ALA A 229 6.13 -22.82 -4.20
C ALA A 229 7.47 -22.13 -4.52
N GLY A 230 7.77 -21.00 -3.89
CA GLY A 230 9.05 -20.30 -4.04
C GLY A 230 10.25 -21.09 -3.49
N ARG A 231 10.01 -22.04 -2.57
CA ARG A 231 11.02 -22.98 -2.04
C ARG A 231 11.09 -24.30 -2.83
N GLY A 232 10.22 -24.49 -3.83
CA GLY A 232 10.12 -25.74 -4.58
C GLY A 232 9.39 -26.87 -3.83
N ASP A 233 8.72 -26.56 -2.71
CA ASP A 233 7.91 -27.54 -1.97
C ASP A 233 6.49 -27.61 -2.57
N THR A 234 6.36 -28.43 -3.61
CA THR A 234 5.09 -28.60 -4.33
C THR A 234 3.99 -29.18 -3.44
N ALA A 235 4.31 -30.11 -2.54
CA ALA A 235 3.32 -30.75 -1.70
C ALA A 235 2.72 -29.75 -0.69
N ALA A 236 3.56 -28.99 0.01
CA ALA A 236 3.10 -27.98 0.94
C ALA A 236 2.36 -26.83 0.23
N ALA A 237 2.78 -26.47 -0.99
CA ALA A 237 2.12 -25.45 -1.79
C ALA A 237 0.67 -25.84 -2.15
N ILE A 238 0.47 -27.09 -2.60
CA ILE A 238 -0.85 -27.62 -2.96
C ILE A 238 -1.74 -27.76 -1.72
N ALA A 239 -1.20 -28.26 -0.60
CA ALA A 239 -1.95 -28.37 0.65
C ALA A 239 -2.45 -27.00 1.13
N ALA A 240 -1.57 -25.98 1.13
CA ALA A 240 -1.95 -24.62 1.52
C ALA A 240 -2.98 -23.99 0.56
N ASP A 241 -2.92 -24.27 -0.76
CA ASP A 241 -3.94 -23.84 -1.71
C ASP A 241 -5.31 -24.48 -1.45
N GLN A 242 -5.33 -25.77 -1.10
CA GLN A 242 -6.57 -26.46 -0.74
C GLN A 242 -7.17 -25.90 0.55
N ASP A 243 -6.34 -25.58 1.54
CA ASP A 243 -6.78 -24.92 2.77
C ASP A 243 -7.35 -23.54 2.47
N ALA A 244 -6.67 -22.77 1.62
CA ALA A 244 -7.14 -21.46 1.19
C ALA A 244 -8.49 -21.54 0.46
N GLN A 245 -8.69 -22.53 -0.43
CA GLN A 245 -9.97 -22.73 -1.11
C GLN A 245 -11.12 -22.95 -0.13
N ARG A 246 -10.93 -23.80 0.89
CA ARG A 246 -11.98 -24.05 1.89
C ARG A 246 -12.38 -22.80 2.67
N VAL A 247 -11.43 -21.88 2.89
CA VAL A 247 -11.72 -20.57 3.50
C VAL A 247 -12.39 -19.65 2.48
N PHE A 248 -11.95 -19.65 1.22
CA PHE A 248 -12.54 -18.86 0.14
C PHE A 248 -14.02 -19.18 -0.04
N ASP A 249 -14.40 -20.45 -0.06
CA ASP A 249 -15.80 -20.90 -0.23
C ASP A 249 -16.76 -20.32 0.82
N GLN A 250 -16.23 -19.85 1.96
CA GLN A 250 -17.00 -19.28 3.07
C GLN A 250 -16.89 -17.75 3.16
N THR A 251 -15.90 -17.15 2.51
CA THR A 251 -15.49 -15.76 2.76
C THR A 251 -15.23 -14.92 1.53
N ALA A 252 -15.43 -15.49 0.34
CA ALA A 252 -15.26 -14.80 -0.94
C ALA A 252 -15.96 -13.45 -0.93
N SER A 253 -15.27 -12.44 -1.44
CA SER A 253 -15.91 -11.16 -1.74
C SER A 253 -16.89 -11.32 -2.90
N PRO A 254 -17.97 -10.51 -2.96
CA PRO A 254 -18.86 -10.47 -4.12
C PRO A 254 -18.09 -10.23 -5.43
N ASP A 255 -18.53 -10.85 -6.53
CA ASP A 255 -17.83 -10.79 -7.83
C ASP A 255 -17.70 -9.37 -8.39
N ASN A 256 -18.65 -8.48 -8.06
CA ASN A 256 -18.62 -7.08 -8.46
C ASN A 256 -17.76 -6.19 -7.54
N GLU A 257 -17.21 -6.72 -6.44
CA GLU A 257 -16.38 -5.93 -5.53
C GLU A 257 -14.97 -5.74 -6.11
N ILE A 258 -14.72 -4.53 -6.62
CA ILE A 258 -13.41 -4.11 -7.13
C ILE A 258 -12.69 -3.32 -6.04
N SER A 259 -11.91 -4.02 -5.23
CA SER A 259 -11.09 -3.40 -4.18
C SER A 259 -9.83 -4.21 -3.95
N ASP A 260 -8.76 -3.52 -3.54
CA ASP A 260 -7.54 -4.19 -3.12
C ASP A 260 -7.70 -5.02 -1.84
N ALA A 261 -8.71 -4.70 -1.02
CA ALA A 261 -9.05 -5.41 0.20
C ALA A 261 -9.90 -6.67 -0.03
N ALA A 262 -10.52 -6.78 -1.20
CA ALA A 262 -11.45 -7.82 -1.58
C ALA A 262 -10.75 -9.01 -2.24
N VAL A 263 -11.33 -10.21 -2.11
CA VAL A 263 -10.90 -11.41 -2.83
C VAL A 263 -12.12 -12.05 -3.51
N PRO A 264 -12.58 -11.50 -4.65
CA PRO A 264 -13.58 -12.15 -5.50
C PRO A 264 -12.96 -13.31 -6.28
N ALA A 265 -13.81 -14.09 -6.97
CA ALA A 265 -13.39 -15.31 -7.67
C ALA A 265 -12.25 -15.07 -8.69
N TRP A 266 -12.29 -13.97 -9.44
CA TRP A 266 -11.23 -13.64 -10.40
C TRP A 266 -9.87 -13.40 -9.72
N ARG A 267 -9.86 -12.84 -8.50
CA ARG A 267 -8.62 -12.55 -7.77
C ARG A 267 -8.04 -13.82 -7.16
N MET A 268 -8.90 -14.72 -6.66
CA MET A 268 -8.50 -16.06 -6.22
C MET A 268 -7.89 -16.86 -7.39
N ALA A 269 -8.54 -16.84 -8.57
CA ALA A 269 -8.01 -17.46 -9.78
C ALA A 269 -6.65 -16.85 -10.19
N THR A 270 -6.47 -15.53 -10.02
CA THR A 270 -5.19 -14.87 -10.29
C THR A 270 -4.08 -15.31 -9.33
N PHE A 271 -4.36 -15.49 -8.04
CA PHE A 271 -3.38 -16.04 -7.08
C PHE A 271 -2.97 -17.46 -7.49
N ARG A 272 -3.94 -18.31 -7.82
CA ARG A 272 -3.70 -19.68 -8.28
C ARG A 272 -2.94 -19.77 -9.60
N SER A 273 -3.27 -18.89 -10.54
CA SER A 273 -2.58 -18.76 -11.82
C SER A 273 -1.08 -18.56 -11.62
N MET A 274 -0.69 -17.65 -10.72
CA MET A 274 0.71 -17.44 -10.36
C MET A 274 1.32 -18.62 -9.60
N LEU A 275 0.57 -19.21 -8.66
CA LEU A 275 1.03 -20.34 -7.87
C LEU A 275 1.44 -21.52 -8.76
N TYR A 276 0.53 -21.94 -9.64
CA TYR A 276 0.76 -23.07 -10.54
C TYR A 276 1.80 -22.75 -11.62
N ALA A 277 1.88 -21.50 -12.08
CA ALA A 277 2.95 -21.06 -12.97
C ALA A 277 4.33 -21.22 -12.32
N ARG A 278 4.49 -20.80 -11.06
CA ARG A 278 5.75 -20.92 -10.32
C ARG A 278 6.16 -22.39 -10.07
N LEU A 279 5.17 -23.26 -9.87
CA LEU A 279 5.36 -24.71 -9.74
C LEU A 279 5.57 -25.44 -11.08
N GLY A 280 5.30 -24.79 -12.22
CA GLY A 280 5.34 -25.42 -13.55
C GLY A 280 4.24 -26.47 -13.78
N ILE A 281 3.12 -26.38 -13.04
CA ILE A 281 2.00 -27.33 -13.13
C ILE A 281 1.01 -26.83 -14.18
N VAL A 282 1.00 -27.48 -15.34
CA VAL A 282 0.30 -26.99 -16.54
C VAL A 282 -1.22 -27.00 -16.39
N ARG A 283 -1.86 -28.16 -16.23
CA ARG A 283 -3.33 -28.27 -16.31
C ARG A 283 -4.08 -27.40 -15.26
N PRO A 284 -3.79 -27.50 -13.94
CA PRO A 284 -4.31 -26.56 -12.95
C PRO A 284 -3.97 -25.08 -13.24
N GLY A 285 -2.79 -24.80 -13.77
CA GLY A 285 -2.38 -23.44 -14.14
C GLY A 285 -3.21 -22.85 -15.28
N GLU A 286 -3.43 -23.61 -16.35
CA GLU A 286 -4.28 -23.22 -17.48
C GLU A 286 -5.72 -22.97 -17.06
N GLN A 287 -6.27 -23.84 -16.21
CA GLN A 287 -7.62 -23.64 -15.66
C GLN A 287 -7.71 -22.35 -14.85
N ALA A 288 -6.76 -22.11 -13.94
CA ALA A 288 -6.74 -20.88 -13.14
C ALA A 288 -6.55 -19.62 -13.99
N GLN A 289 -5.76 -19.69 -15.06
CA GLN A 289 -5.60 -18.59 -16.02
C GLN A 289 -6.89 -18.32 -16.80
N ALA A 290 -7.56 -19.37 -17.28
CA ALA A 290 -8.83 -19.25 -18.00
C ALA A 290 -9.93 -18.67 -17.10
N ASP A 291 -10.03 -19.13 -15.85
CA ASP A 291 -10.98 -18.58 -14.88
C ASP A 291 -10.67 -17.12 -14.54
N ALA A 292 -9.40 -16.77 -14.35
CA ALA A 292 -9.00 -15.39 -14.11
C ALA A 292 -9.40 -14.47 -15.27
N ASP A 293 -9.18 -14.88 -16.52
CA ASP A 293 -9.57 -14.07 -17.69
C ASP A 293 -11.08 -13.97 -17.89
N ARG A 294 -11.81 -15.07 -17.67
CA ARG A 294 -13.27 -15.10 -17.82
C ARG A 294 -13.98 -14.23 -16.78
N LEU A 295 -13.48 -14.22 -15.55
CA LEU A 295 -14.15 -13.57 -14.42
C LEU A 295 -13.67 -12.14 -14.15
N ARG A 296 -12.45 -11.78 -14.57
CA ARG A 296 -11.88 -10.46 -14.29
C ARG A 296 -12.69 -9.37 -15.03
N PRO A 297 -13.03 -8.25 -14.35
CA PRO A 297 -13.61 -7.09 -15.01
C PRO A 297 -12.75 -6.60 -16.20
N PRO A 298 -13.34 -6.33 -17.38
CA PRO A 298 -12.60 -5.93 -18.58
C PRO A 298 -11.76 -4.66 -18.39
N SER A 299 -12.21 -3.74 -17.52
CA SER A 299 -11.51 -2.49 -17.18
C SER A 299 -10.15 -2.71 -16.51
N LEU A 300 -9.92 -3.87 -15.87
CA LEU A 300 -8.70 -4.18 -15.14
C LEU A 300 -7.58 -4.70 -16.07
N THR A 301 -7.20 -3.93 -17.09
CA THR A 301 -6.25 -4.36 -18.12
C THR A 301 -4.87 -4.70 -17.57
N ARG A 302 -4.43 -4.04 -16.48
CA ARG A 302 -3.16 -4.35 -15.80
C ARG A 302 -3.11 -5.82 -15.36
N PHE A 303 -4.23 -6.33 -14.83
CA PHE A 303 -4.32 -7.71 -14.35
C PHE A 303 -4.41 -8.72 -15.51
N ALA A 304 -4.86 -8.32 -16.69
CA ALA A 304 -4.72 -9.15 -17.90
C ALA A 304 -3.24 -9.46 -18.16
N THR A 305 -2.37 -8.45 -18.13
CA THR A 305 -0.93 -8.64 -18.33
C THR A 305 -0.29 -9.49 -17.23
N HIS A 306 -0.79 -9.45 -15.98
CA HIS A 306 -0.34 -10.40 -14.95
C HIS A 306 -0.57 -11.85 -15.39
N ILE A 307 -1.77 -12.17 -15.87
CA ILE A 307 -2.14 -13.52 -16.30
C ILE A 307 -1.26 -13.95 -17.50
N GLU A 308 -0.97 -13.03 -18.44
CA GLU A 308 -0.05 -13.30 -19.54
C GLU A 308 1.39 -13.61 -19.08
N LEU A 309 1.89 -12.88 -18.07
CA LEU A 309 3.20 -13.19 -17.50
C LEU A 309 3.20 -14.50 -16.71
N HIS A 310 2.08 -14.89 -16.08
CA HIS A 310 1.95 -16.21 -15.46
C HIS A 310 2.01 -17.32 -16.51
N ARG A 311 1.35 -17.15 -17.66
CA ARG A 311 1.42 -18.08 -18.80
C ARG A 311 2.87 -18.28 -19.25
N ALA A 312 3.58 -17.18 -19.47
CA ALA A 312 4.99 -17.21 -19.84
C ALA A 312 5.87 -17.91 -18.80
N LEU A 313 5.65 -17.64 -17.51
CA LEU A 313 6.38 -18.29 -16.42
C LEU A 313 6.11 -19.80 -16.40
N MET A 314 4.85 -20.19 -16.56
CA MET A 314 4.44 -21.59 -16.62
C MET A 314 5.10 -22.32 -17.78
N MET A 315 5.09 -21.74 -19.00
CA MET A 315 5.78 -22.30 -20.17
C MET A 315 7.27 -22.53 -19.88
N ALA A 316 7.95 -21.51 -19.34
CA ALA A 316 9.37 -21.60 -19.04
C ALA A 316 9.68 -22.66 -17.95
N LYS A 317 8.82 -22.79 -16.94
CA LYS A 317 8.95 -23.78 -15.86
C LYS A 317 8.61 -25.21 -16.32
N ALA A 318 7.66 -25.35 -17.24
CA ALA A 318 7.25 -26.64 -17.83
C ALA A 318 8.28 -27.16 -18.85
N GLY A 319 9.14 -26.30 -19.39
CA GLY A 319 10.28 -26.69 -20.23
C GLY A 319 10.41 -25.88 -21.53
N ASP A 320 9.36 -25.19 -21.96
CA ASP A 320 9.39 -24.33 -23.14
C ASP A 320 9.91 -22.93 -22.79
N ARG A 321 11.22 -22.88 -22.51
CA ARG A 321 11.93 -21.68 -22.06
C ARG A 321 11.94 -20.57 -23.11
N THR A 322 12.14 -20.93 -24.36
CA THR A 322 12.24 -19.97 -25.47
C THR A 322 10.89 -19.35 -25.76
N ALA A 323 9.82 -20.15 -25.88
CA ALA A 323 8.49 -19.60 -26.10
C ALA A 323 8.02 -18.80 -24.88
N GLY A 324 8.25 -19.29 -23.66
CA GLY A 324 7.90 -18.56 -22.44
C GLY A 324 8.56 -17.18 -22.37
N LEU A 325 9.85 -17.07 -22.65
CA LEU A 325 10.55 -15.78 -22.67
C LEU A 325 10.05 -14.84 -23.76
N ALA A 326 9.81 -15.36 -24.98
CA ALA A 326 9.27 -14.58 -26.08
C ALA A 326 7.87 -14.03 -25.73
N TYR A 327 7.02 -14.89 -25.15
CA TYR A 327 5.66 -14.54 -24.72
C TYR A 327 5.67 -13.44 -23.66
N ALA A 328 6.54 -13.55 -22.63
CA ALA A 328 6.65 -12.52 -21.59
C ALA A 328 7.05 -11.15 -22.16
N ARG A 329 8.02 -11.12 -23.08
CA ARG A 329 8.50 -9.88 -23.69
C ARG A 329 7.43 -9.23 -24.57
N GLN A 330 6.66 -10.03 -25.30
CA GLN A 330 5.53 -9.54 -26.08
C GLN A 330 4.46 -8.92 -25.18
N ALA A 331 4.04 -9.63 -24.12
CA ALA A 331 3.06 -9.13 -23.15
C ALA A 331 3.52 -7.82 -22.47
N TRP A 332 4.80 -7.74 -22.09
CA TRP A 332 5.39 -6.54 -21.51
C TRP A 332 5.41 -5.35 -22.47
N THR A 333 5.74 -5.59 -23.73
CA THR A 333 5.85 -4.54 -24.76
C THR A 333 4.47 -3.97 -25.12
N ALA A 334 3.44 -4.81 -25.14
CA ALA A 334 2.05 -4.40 -25.39
C ALA A 334 1.46 -3.53 -24.27
N LEU A 335 2.00 -3.58 -23.05
CA LEU A 335 1.52 -2.79 -21.92
C LEU A 335 2.09 -1.36 -21.95
N PRO A 336 1.24 -0.31 -21.91
CA PRO A 336 1.67 1.09 -21.79
C PRO A 336 2.62 1.32 -20.62
N ALA A 337 3.61 2.19 -20.80
CA ALA A 337 4.69 2.38 -19.82
C ALA A 337 4.20 2.86 -18.45
N ASP A 338 3.17 3.70 -18.43
CA ASP A 338 2.49 4.21 -17.23
C ASP A 338 1.72 3.11 -16.45
N ARG A 339 1.43 1.97 -17.09
CA ARG A 339 0.76 0.82 -16.47
C ARG A 339 1.71 -0.30 -16.02
N ARG A 340 3.02 -0.19 -16.33
CA ARG A 340 4.03 -1.17 -15.93
C ARG A 340 4.33 -1.05 -14.43
N SER A 341 3.79 -1.96 -13.64
CA SER A 341 4.01 -2.01 -12.19
C SER A 341 5.32 -2.72 -11.82
N GLN A 342 5.80 -2.46 -10.60
CA GLN A 342 6.94 -3.17 -10.02
C GLN A 342 6.71 -4.69 -10.00
N THR A 343 5.52 -5.13 -9.58
CA THR A 343 5.13 -6.53 -9.53
C THR A 343 5.27 -7.19 -10.89
N LEU A 344 4.74 -6.60 -11.97
CA LEU A 344 4.89 -7.14 -13.33
C LEU A 344 6.38 -7.26 -13.73
N GLY A 345 7.20 -6.27 -13.37
CA GLY A 345 8.65 -6.31 -13.61
C GLY A 345 9.36 -7.43 -12.83
N LEU A 346 8.91 -7.75 -11.61
CA LEU A 346 9.42 -8.89 -10.84
C LEU A 346 9.06 -10.22 -11.51
N VAL A 347 7.83 -10.39 -11.97
CA VAL A 347 7.41 -11.61 -12.69
C VAL A 347 8.21 -11.78 -13.99
N LEU A 348 8.39 -10.71 -14.78
CA LEU A 348 9.21 -10.76 -15.99
C LEU A 348 10.63 -11.23 -15.70
N ARG A 349 11.27 -10.69 -14.66
CA ARG A 349 12.60 -11.15 -14.23
C ARG A 349 12.60 -12.62 -13.78
N GLU A 350 11.53 -13.09 -13.17
CA GLU A 350 11.37 -14.50 -12.79
C GLU A 350 11.31 -15.40 -14.03
N VAL A 351 10.56 -15.01 -15.08
CA VAL A 351 10.55 -15.70 -16.38
C VAL A 351 11.96 -15.74 -16.98
N GLU A 352 12.67 -14.61 -17.01
CA GLU A 352 14.03 -14.52 -17.53
C GLU A 352 15.03 -15.40 -16.77
N ARG A 353 14.84 -15.60 -15.46
CA ARG A 353 15.66 -16.52 -14.66
C ARG A 353 15.32 -17.97 -15.00
N ALA A 354 14.03 -18.32 -15.07
CA ALA A 354 13.57 -19.66 -15.43
C ALA A 354 14.06 -20.08 -16.83
N ALA A 355 14.10 -19.14 -17.78
CA ALA A 355 14.61 -19.37 -19.13
C ALA A 355 16.13 -19.61 -19.18
N ARG A 356 16.90 -19.08 -18.21
CA ARG A 356 18.37 -19.18 -18.15
C ARG A 356 18.88 -20.41 -17.40
N GLN A 357 18.13 -20.93 -16.42
CA GLN A 357 18.56 -22.09 -15.64
C GLN A 357 18.68 -23.32 -16.55
N ARG A 358 19.89 -23.84 -16.79
CA ARG A 358 20.09 -25.16 -17.39
C ARG A 358 19.68 -26.22 -16.35
N ARG A 359 18.97 -27.27 -16.80
CA ARG A 359 18.65 -28.41 -15.93
C ARG A 359 19.93 -29.18 -15.65
#